data_AF-A0A1E4TDI4-F1
#
_entry.id   AF-A0A1E4TDI4-F1
#
_cell.length_a   1.000
_cell.length_b   1.000
_cell.length_c   1.000
_cell.angle_alpha   90.00
_cell.angle_beta   90.00
_cell.angle_gamma   90.00
#
_symmetry.space_group_name_H-M   'P 1'
#
loop_
_entity.id
_entity.type
_entity.pdbx_description
1 polymer ?
#
loop_
_entity_poly.entity_id
_entity_poly.type
_entity_poly.pdbx_seq_one_letter_code
_entity_poly.pdbx_strand_id
1 'polypeptide(L)'
;MDAKSIRDVLNLPGKSESPAAKRPKIEGKKHESIQRELYALLGDNSAPTMLQQPQKQFKSRPKIQRKPGPWVWAPFTNQARDDGLVLHHWVKGSAKEDEEYSYVKYNTKIEIPEISQDAESVIEQEGWSIDETKKLLALCSEYDLRWVVIFDRWTDEDTENPRKIEDLQERYYYVRQKLLEMKTTGSAWTADQLSLYNQLDYPKEKEIARKEYLEGLMHRTPAEVTEEEALLVEARKLEAAMKRMNEEREELLRLLDSPEAAGSIAKYSTSQGVTTLAANLMQQGQNKKKKVESTAAPAAERPQASVAFIRKKISAREEAAYGISWKEKLHPGIQLRSAKFPTFKASVQQKVNSILGELGLPIRPVIPTDRVTMKFEQLVNSIVMLLEAKKAVDRLNTEIATSK
;
A
#
# COMPACT_ATOMS: atom_id res chain seq x y z
N MET A 1 -36.26 -28.08 34.33
CA MET A 1 -36.04 -26.85 35.13
C MET A 1 -35.70 -25.75 34.16
N ASP A 2 -36.72 -25.04 33.70
CA ASP A 2 -36.59 -24.05 32.63
C ASP A 2 -35.98 -22.76 33.15
N ALA A 3 -35.11 -22.14 32.35
CA ALA A 3 -34.40 -20.89 32.65
C ALA A 3 -35.33 -19.70 32.98
N LYS A 4 -36.65 -19.85 32.74
CA LYS A 4 -37.70 -18.91 33.11
C LYS A 4 -38.03 -18.96 34.61
N SER A 5 -37.99 -20.13 35.23
CA SER A 5 -38.28 -20.32 36.66
C SER A 5 -37.13 -19.87 37.56
N ILE A 6 -35.88 -19.89 37.07
CA ILE A 6 -34.71 -19.42 37.83
C ILE A 6 -34.68 -17.88 37.94
N ARG A 7 -35.24 -17.17 36.95
CA ARG A 7 -35.31 -15.71 36.97
C ARG A 7 -36.36 -15.16 37.94
N ASP A 8 -37.47 -15.88 38.12
CA ASP A 8 -38.56 -15.50 39.03
C ASP A 8 -38.16 -15.63 40.50
N VAL A 9 -37.30 -16.60 40.82
CA VAL A 9 -36.75 -16.80 42.18
C VAL A 9 -35.76 -15.68 42.58
N LEU A 10 -35.17 -14.98 41.61
CA LEU A 10 -34.10 -13.99 41.85
C LEU A 10 -34.54 -12.52 41.66
N ASN A 11 -35.82 -12.27 41.41
CA ASN A 11 -36.46 -10.94 41.42
C ASN A 11 -35.65 -9.82 40.70
N LEU A 12 -35.09 -10.13 39.54
CA LEU A 12 -34.30 -9.18 38.73
C LEU A 12 -35.22 -8.31 37.85
N PRO A 13 -35.00 -6.98 37.75
CA PRO A 13 -35.87 -6.08 36.99
C PRO A 13 -35.83 -6.35 35.48
N GLY A 14 -37.02 -6.49 34.88
CA GLY A 14 -37.22 -6.82 33.47
C GLY A 14 -36.88 -5.67 32.51
N LYS A 15 -36.21 -6.00 31.41
CA LYS A 15 -35.87 -5.05 30.35
C LYS A 15 -37.09 -4.83 29.44
N SER A 16 -37.54 -3.57 29.37
CA SER A 16 -38.63 -3.07 28.53
C SER A 16 -38.40 -3.35 27.03
N GLU A 17 -39.42 -3.89 26.37
CA GLU A 17 -39.48 -4.08 24.92
C GLU A 17 -39.65 -2.74 24.18
N SER A 18 -38.85 -2.52 23.14
CA SER A 18 -39.09 -1.53 22.08
C SER A 18 -39.27 -2.27 20.75
N PRO A 19 -40.14 -1.83 19.82
CA PRO A 19 -40.48 -2.63 18.65
C PRO A 19 -39.36 -2.66 17.62
N ALA A 20 -39.01 -3.87 17.17
CA ALA A 20 -37.96 -4.12 16.18
C ALA A 20 -38.40 -3.76 14.75
N ALA A 21 -37.57 -2.99 14.04
CA ALA A 21 -37.70 -2.73 12.62
C ALA A 21 -37.49 -4.02 11.80
N LYS A 22 -38.45 -4.32 10.90
CA LYS A 22 -38.41 -5.48 10.01
C LYS A 22 -37.21 -5.40 9.05
N ARG A 23 -36.30 -6.37 9.12
CA ARG A 23 -35.28 -6.61 8.08
C ARG A 23 -35.87 -7.46 6.95
N PRO A 24 -35.56 -7.18 5.67
CA PRO A 24 -36.03 -7.97 4.54
C PRO A 24 -35.37 -9.36 4.51
N LYS A 25 -36.15 -10.35 4.06
CA LYS A 25 -35.80 -11.77 3.99
C LYS A 25 -34.91 -12.02 2.76
N ILE A 26 -33.69 -12.52 2.97
CA ILE A 26 -32.77 -12.91 1.90
C ILE A 26 -32.92 -14.42 1.68
N GLU A 27 -33.36 -14.83 0.50
CA GLU A 27 -33.39 -16.23 0.08
C GLU A 27 -32.02 -16.62 -0.52
N GLY A 28 -31.30 -17.51 0.18
CA GLY A 28 -30.07 -18.15 -0.30
C GLY A 28 -30.07 -19.62 0.08
N LYS A 29 -29.82 -20.52 -0.89
CA LYS A 29 -29.78 -21.97 -0.70
C LYS A 29 -28.62 -22.37 0.22
N LYS A 30 -28.92 -23.07 1.32
CA LYS A 30 -27.91 -23.68 2.21
C LYS A 30 -27.20 -24.83 1.48
N HIS A 31 -25.87 -24.84 1.54
CA HIS A 31 -25.08 -26.03 1.20
C HIS A 31 -25.09 -26.99 2.41
N GLU A 32 -25.50 -28.24 2.19
CA GLU A 32 -25.85 -29.22 3.21
C GLU A 32 -24.65 -29.81 3.98
N SER A 33 -23.41 -29.52 3.55
CA SER A 33 -22.20 -30.18 4.03
C SER A 33 -21.29 -29.34 4.95
N ILE A 34 -21.71 -28.15 5.37
CA ILE A 34 -20.89 -27.26 6.23
C ILE A 34 -21.62 -26.97 7.54
N GLN A 35 -20.93 -27.15 8.67
CA GLN A 35 -21.47 -26.90 10.01
C GLN A 35 -21.89 -25.44 10.19
N ARG A 36 -22.99 -25.23 10.92
CA ARG A 36 -23.70 -23.95 11.05
C ARG A 36 -22.82 -22.81 11.58
N GLU A 37 -21.91 -23.12 12.50
CA GLU A 37 -20.94 -22.18 13.09
C GLU A 37 -19.84 -21.80 12.09
N LEU A 38 -19.36 -22.76 11.29
CA LEU A 38 -18.37 -22.53 10.22
C LEU A 38 -18.96 -21.71 9.06
N TYR A 39 -20.23 -21.94 8.72
CA TYR A 39 -20.94 -21.15 7.72
C TYR A 39 -21.20 -19.71 8.19
N ALA A 40 -21.44 -19.50 9.49
CA ALA A 40 -21.58 -18.17 10.07
C ALA A 40 -20.24 -17.41 10.19
N LEU A 41 -19.13 -18.14 10.30
CA LEU A 41 -17.77 -17.58 10.27
C LEU A 41 -17.30 -17.23 8.86
N LEU A 42 -17.89 -17.86 7.84
CA LEU A 42 -17.84 -17.41 6.44
C LEU A 42 -18.80 -16.24 6.25
N GLY A 43 -18.54 -15.12 6.94
CA GLY A 43 -19.31 -13.88 6.82
C GLY A 43 -19.51 -13.45 5.37
N ASP A 44 -20.46 -12.52 5.15
CA ASP A 44 -20.99 -12.06 3.84
C ASP A 44 -19.89 -11.77 2.79
N ASN A 45 -19.36 -12.83 2.17
CA ASN A 45 -18.38 -12.78 1.07
C ASN A 45 -19.07 -12.68 -0.30
N SER A 46 -20.34 -12.31 -0.33
CA SER A 46 -20.93 -11.72 -1.53
C SER A 46 -20.54 -10.24 -1.55
N ALA A 47 -19.55 -9.90 -2.38
CA ALA A 47 -19.33 -8.52 -2.76
C ALA A 47 -20.69 -7.88 -3.11
N PRO A 48 -21.00 -6.64 -2.69
CA PRO A 48 -22.23 -5.95 -3.08
C PRO A 48 -22.17 -5.76 -4.59
N THR A 49 -22.64 -6.76 -5.31
CA THR A 49 -22.60 -6.81 -6.76
C THR A 49 -23.83 -6.06 -7.23
N MET A 50 -23.78 -4.74 -7.10
CA MET A 50 -24.61 -3.88 -7.92
C MET A 50 -24.03 -3.91 -9.34
N LEU A 51 -24.24 -5.03 -10.04
CA LEU A 51 -24.05 -5.11 -11.49
C LEU A 51 -25.24 -4.44 -12.16
N GLN A 52 -25.39 -3.13 -11.95
CA GLN A 52 -26.11 -2.32 -12.92
C GLN A 52 -25.23 -2.28 -14.17
N GLN A 53 -25.59 -3.05 -15.19
CA GLN A 53 -25.08 -2.86 -16.53
C GLN A 53 -25.11 -1.35 -16.84
N PRO A 54 -24.00 -0.71 -17.23
CA PRO A 54 -24.02 0.69 -17.59
C PRO A 54 -24.80 0.80 -18.91
N GLN A 55 -26.08 1.12 -18.79
CA GLN A 55 -26.89 1.58 -19.91
C GLN A 55 -26.12 2.72 -20.58
N LYS A 56 -25.91 2.59 -21.89
CA LYS A 56 -25.13 3.49 -22.75
C LYS A 56 -25.72 4.92 -22.73
N GLN A 57 -25.44 5.69 -21.68
CA GLN A 57 -25.93 7.06 -21.49
C GLN A 57 -24.77 7.99 -21.08
N PHE A 58 -23.57 7.77 -21.63
CA PHE A 58 -22.36 8.58 -21.37
C PHE A 58 -22.39 9.99 -22.02
N LYS A 59 -23.57 10.55 -22.27
CA LYS A 59 -23.79 11.91 -22.76
C LYS A 59 -24.98 12.63 -22.12
N SER A 60 -25.63 12.06 -21.10
CA SER A 60 -26.64 12.81 -20.37
C SER A 60 -25.92 13.73 -19.37
N ARG A 61 -25.96 15.05 -19.60
CA ARG A 61 -25.63 16.04 -18.57
C ARG A 61 -26.37 15.62 -17.29
N PRO A 62 -25.71 15.53 -16.12
CA PRO A 62 -26.40 15.18 -14.90
C PRO A 62 -27.61 16.10 -14.75
N LYS A 63 -28.81 15.52 -14.75
CA LYS A 63 -30.05 16.27 -14.52
C LYS A 63 -30.03 16.67 -13.05
N ILE A 64 -29.38 17.80 -12.74
CA ILE A 64 -29.43 18.45 -11.44
C ILE A 64 -30.87 18.96 -11.27
N GLN A 65 -31.77 18.06 -10.88
CA GLN A 65 -33.18 18.36 -10.54
C GLN A 65 -33.30 18.96 -9.14
N ARG A 66 -32.23 19.59 -8.62
CA ARG A 66 -32.30 20.40 -7.41
C ARG A 66 -32.49 21.84 -7.86
N LYS A 67 -33.67 22.41 -7.57
CA LYS A 67 -33.88 23.86 -7.68
C LYS A 67 -32.71 24.55 -6.93
N PRO A 68 -31.99 25.50 -7.55
CA PRO A 68 -30.93 26.23 -6.86
C PRO A 68 -31.56 26.91 -5.64
N GLY A 69 -31.08 26.56 -4.45
CA GLY A 69 -31.50 27.25 -3.24
C GLY A 69 -30.94 28.67 -3.24
N PRO A 70 -31.64 29.65 -2.65
CA PRO A 70 -31.09 31.00 -2.51
C PRO A 70 -29.80 30.93 -1.68
N TRP A 71 -28.78 31.66 -2.12
CA TRP A 71 -27.56 31.86 -1.35
C TRP A 71 -27.63 33.25 -0.73
N VAL A 72 -27.39 33.34 0.58
CA VAL A 72 -27.37 34.60 1.30
C VAL A 72 -25.94 34.86 1.76
N TRP A 73 -25.48 36.10 1.56
CA TRP A 73 -24.21 36.58 2.09
C TRP A 73 -24.43 36.91 3.57
N ALA A 74 -24.01 36.00 4.45
CA ALA A 74 -24.26 36.09 5.88
C ALA A 74 -23.00 36.55 6.63
N PRO A 75 -23.11 37.53 7.55
CA PRO A 75 -22.04 37.83 8.49
C PRO A 75 -21.89 36.67 9.50
N PHE A 76 -20.66 36.38 9.91
CA PHE A 76 -20.34 35.44 10.96
C PHE A 76 -19.13 35.91 11.76
N THR A 77 -19.11 35.56 13.04
CA THR A 77 -17.98 35.87 13.95
C THR A 77 -17.21 34.60 14.21
N ASN A 78 -15.89 34.63 14.02
CA ASN A 78 -15.04 33.49 14.31
C ASN A 78 -14.67 33.49 15.81
N GLN A 79 -15.28 32.59 16.59
CA GLN A 79 -15.00 32.44 18.03
C GLN A 79 -13.56 32.01 18.33
N ALA A 80 -12.81 31.53 17.33
CA ALA A 80 -11.39 31.21 17.47
C ALA A 80 -10.48 32.44 17.59
N ARG A 81 -11.01 33.65 17.30
CA ARG A 81 -10.27 34.92 17.36
C ARG A 81 -10.83 35.78 18.48
N ASP A 82 -9.92 36.50 19.15
CA ASP A 82 -10.27 37.40 20.25
C ASP A 82 -10.53 38.85 19.77
N ASP A 83 -10.42 39.13 18.47
CA ASP A 83 -10.50 40.46 17.86
C ASP A 83 -11.91 40.88 17.42
N GLY A 84 -12.92 40.01 17.59
CA GLY A 84 -14.31 40.29 17.25
C GLY A 84 -14.56 40.55 15.75
N LEU A 85 -13.65 40.10 14.87
CA LEU A 85 -13.74 40.35 13.44
C LEU A 85 -14.97 39.66 12.81
N VAL A 86 -15.85 40.47 12.22
CA VAL A 86 -17.03 39.99 11.49
C VAL A 86 -16.64 39.72 10.04
N LEU A 87 -16.58 38.45 9.67
CA LEU A 87 -16.35 38.00 8.31
C LEU A 87 -17.69 37.61 7.66
N HIS A 88 -17.68 37.40 6.35
CA HIS A 88 -18.90 37.02 5.63
C HIS A 88 -18.66 35.76 4.80
N HIS A 89 -19.67 34.89 4.72
CA HIS A 89 -19.62 33.71 3.87
C HIS A 89 -20.97 33.43 3.20
N TRP A 90 -20.94 32.69 2.10
CA TRP A 90 -22.14 32.27 1.38
C TRP A 90 -22.79 31.08 2.07
N VAL A 91 -23.98 31.28 2.64
CA VAL A 91 -24.80 30.22 3.23
C VAL A 91 -25.92 29.83 2.26
N LYS A 92 -26.15 28.54 2.11
CA LYS A 92 -27.27 28.03 1.32
C LYS A 92 -28.55 28.07 2.15
N GLY A 93 -29.48 28.95 1.81
CA GLY A 93 -30.75 29.17 2.51
C GLY A 93 -30.80 30.50 3.28
N SER A 94 -31.70 30.60 4.25
CA SER A 94 -31.73 31.70 5.22
C SER A 94 -30.64 31.49 6.27
N ALA A 95 -29.77 32.48 6.44
CA ALA A 95 -28.78 32.48 7.51
C ALA A 95 -29.48 32.34 8.86
N LYS A 96 -29.05 31.38 9.68
CA LYS A 96 -29.40 31.35 11.10
C LYS A 96 -28.31 32.14 11.82
N GLU A 97 -28.69 33.13 12.59
CA GLU A 97 -27.77 34.13 13.17
C GLU A 97 -26.88 33.55 14.29
N ASP A 98 -27.18 32.34 14.78
CA ASP A 98 -26.54 31.76 15.98
C ASP A 98 -25.77 30.44 15.75
N GLU A 99 -25.49 30.04 14.50
CA GLU A 99 -24.69 28.83 14.27
C GLU A 99 -23.20 29.10 14.53
N GLU A 100 -22.64 28.41 15.54
CA GLU A 100 -21.21 28.40 15.83
C GLU A 100 -20.41 28.13 14.56
N TYR A 101 -19.39 28.94 14.31
CA TYR A 101 -18.61 28.83 13.08
C TYR A 101 -18.01 27.43 12.97
N SER A 102 -18.38 26.70 11.91
CA SER A 102 -18.13 25.26 11.80
C SER A 102 -16.65 24.85 11.87
N TYR A 103 -15.74 25.81 11.68
CA TYR A 103 -14.30 25.59 11.73
C TYR A 103 -13.66 25.95 13.08
N VAL A 104 -14.41 26.47 14.06
CA VAL A 104 -13.92 26.73 15.43
C VAL A 104 -13.34 25.47 16.07
N LYS A 105 -13.99 24.33 15.83
CA LYS A 105 -13.53 23.00 16.29
C LYS A 105 -12.12 22.60 15.83
N TYR A 106 -11.56 23.27 14.82
CA TYR A 106 -10.20 22.99 14.33
C TYR A 106 -9.15 23.91 14.97
N ASN A 107 -9.55 24.87 15.81
CA ASN A 107 -8.63 25.72 16.56
C ASN A 107 -8.13 25.00 17.82
N THR A 108 -7.32 23.96 17.64
CA THR A 108 -6.70 23.23 18.74
C THR A 108 -5.42 23.95 19.17
N LYS A 109 -5.44 24.61 20.32
CA LYS A 109 -4.24 25.21 20.94
C LYS A 109 -3.51 24.17 21.79
N ILE A 110 -2.17 24.25 21.81
CA ILE A 110 -1.34 23.35 22.61
C ILE A 110 -1.14 24.01 23.98
N GLU A 111 -1.59 23.35 25.05
CA GLU A 111 -1.37 23.83 26.41
C GLU A 111 0.07 23.49 26.83
N ILE A 112 0.92 24.52 26.85
CA ILE A 112 2.29 24.42 27.37
C ILE A 112 2.26 24.82 28.84
N PRO A 113 2.64 23.94 29.78
CA PRO A 113 2.67 24.28 31.20
C PRO A 113 3.67 25.42 31.47
N GLU A 114 3.26 26.40 32.28
CA GLU A 114 4.15 27.43 32.78
C GLU A 114 5.17 26.83 33.77
N ILE A 115 6.42 27.30 33.73
CA ILE A 115 7.46 26.91 34.68
C ILE A 115 7.14 27.60 36.01
N SER A 116 6.82 26.82 37.05
CA SER A 116 6.73 27.32 38.42
C SER A 116 8.13 27.55 39.01
N GLN A 117 8.25 28.46 39.98
CA GLN A 117 9.54 28.81 40.61
C GLN A 117 10.26 27.59 41.23
N ASP A 118 9.50 26.61 41.74
CA ASP A 118 10.03 25.35 42.27
C ASP A 118 10.62 24.43 41.18
N ALA A 119 10.23 24.61 39.92
CA ALA A 119 10.72 23.82 38.79
C ALA A 119 12.02 24.36 38.21
N GLU A 120 12.38 25.61 38.49
CA GLU A 120 13.59 26.25 37.96
C GLU A 120 14.86 25.50 38.38
N SER A 121 14.98 25.11 39.65
CA SER A 121 16.14 24.36 40.16
C SER A 121 16.28 22.95 39.59
N VAL A 122 15.19 22.34 39.10
CA VAL A 122 15.19 20.98 38.52
C VAL A 122 15.53 21.02 37.02
N ILE A 123 15.29 22.17 36.40
CA ILE A 123 15.44 22.40 34.95
C ILE A 123 16.83 22.92 34.59
N GLU A 124 17.60 23.43 35.56
CA GLU A 124 18.99 23.84 35.36
C GLU A 124 19.84 22.69 34.80
N GLN A 125 20.44 22.93 33.62
CA GLN A 125 21.37 22.02 32.95
C GLN A 125 22.62 22.79 32.56
N GLU A 126 23.76 22.09 32.53
CA GLU A 126 25.02 22.64 32.02
C GLU A 126 24.83 23.06 30.55
N GLY A 127 24.90 24.38 30.30
CA GLY A 127 24.80 24.95 28.96
C GLY A 127 23.41 25.47 28.54
N TRP A 128 22.42 25.55 29.43
CA TRP A 128 21.16 26.26 29.18
C TRP A 128 20.80 27.19 30.34
N SER A 129 20.55 28.47 30.04
CA SER A 129 20.01 29.41 31.03
C SER A 129 18.51 29.19 31.22
N ILE A 130 18.01 29.51 32.42
CA ILE A 130 16.58 29.53 32.71
C ILE A 130 15.88 30.58 31.84
N ASP A 131 16.51 31.72 31.61
CA ASP A 131 15.94 32.81 30.80
C ASP A 131 15.79 32.40 29.33
N GLU A 132 16.79 31.71 28.78
CA GLU A 132 16.70 31.09 27.45
C GLU A 132 15.56 30.07 27.39
N THR A 133 15.41 29.27 28.45
CA THR A 133 14.37 28.23 28.52
C THR A 133 12.96 28.86 28.58
N LYS A 134 12.79 29.95 29.34
CA LYS A 134 11.54 30.72 29.40
C LYS A 134 11.22 31.37 28.04
N LYS A 135 12.23 31.95 27.39
CA LYS A 135 12.12 32.50 26.02
C LYS A 135 11.68 31.42 25.02
N LEU A 136 12.28 30.23 25.09
CA LEU A 136 11.90 29.09 24.26
C LEU A 136 10.44 28.69 24.47
N LEU A 137 9.99 28.55 25.73
CA LEU A 137 8.60 28.20 26.01
C LEU A 137 7.61 29.28 25.56
N ALA A 138 7.96 30.56 25.69
CA ALA A 138 7.16 31.67 25.18
C ALA A 138 7.00 31.57 23.65
N LEU A 139 8.10 31.36 22.92
CA LEU A 139 8.07 31.17 21.47
C LEU A 139 7.28 29.90 21.08
N CYS A 140 7.41 28.81 21.83
CA CYS A 140 6.62 27.60 21.59
C CYS A 140 5.11 27.84 21.75
N SER A 141 4.71 28.72 22.68
CA SER A 141 3.32 29.11 22.93
C SER A 141 2.79 30.04 21.83
N GLU A 142 3.59 31.01 21.39
CA GLU A 142 3.22 31.96 20.34
C GLU A 142 3.10 31.31 18.95
N TYR A 143 3.96 30.33 18.65
CA TYR A 143 4.07 29.73 17.32
C TYR A 143 3.56 28.28 17.24
N ASP A 144 2.82 27.79 18.23
CA ASP A 144 2.21 26.46 18.26
C ASP A 144 3.20 25.32 17.92
N LEU A 145 4.41 25.34 18.50
CA LEU A 145 5.49 24.35 18.23
C LEU A 145 5.94 24.23 16.76
N ARG A 146 5.76 25.29 15.95
CA ARG A 146 6.32 25.33 14.59
C ARG A 146 7.81 25.60 14.65
N TRP A 147 8.59 24.52 14.82
CA TRP A 147 10.04 24.55 15.01
C TRP A 147 10.81 25.40 14.00
N VAL A 148 10.43 25.38 12.73
CA VAL A 148 11.09 26.19 11.69
C VAL A 148 10.92 27.69 11.94
N VAL A 149 9.73 28.12 12.39
CA VAL A 149 9.45 29.53 12.71
C VAL A 149 10.10 29.91 14.04
N ILE A 150 10.03 29.03 15.03
CA ILE A 150 10.67 29.23 16.33
C ILE A 150 12.18 29.42 16.14
N PHE A 151 12.81 28.59 15.30
CA PHE A 151 14.22 28.71 14.96
C PHE A 151 14.56 30.00 14.20
N ASP A 152 13.75 30.40 13.23
CA ASP A 152 13.93 31.68 12.51
C ASP A 152 13.83 32.91 13.44
N ARG A 153 12.98 32.84 14.46
CA ARG A 153 12.76 33.90 15.45
C ARG A 153 13.66 33.80 16.66
N TRP A 154 14.42 32.73 16.77
CA TRP A 154 15.37 32.54 17.84
C TRP A 154 16.55 33.48 17.61
N THR A 155 16.60 34.57 18.38
CA THR A 155 17.77 35.44 18.38
C THR A 155 18.81 34.78 19.28
N ASP A 156 19.79 34.11 18.67
CA ASP A 156 21.00 33.66 19.34
C ASP A 156 21.72 34.92 19.87
N GLU A 157 21.63 35.16 21.18
CA GLU A 157 22.42 36.22 21.84
C GLU A 157 23.89 35.78 21.94
N ASP A 158 24.14 34.47 21.97
CA ASP A 158 25.46 33.88 22.02
C ASP A 158 25.96 33.49 20.62
N THR A 159 26.76 34.38 20.02
CA THR A 159 27.32 34.20 18.67
C THR A 159 28.39 33.11 18.60
N GLU A 160 28.85 32.60 19.74
CA GLU A 160 29.93 31.62 19.83
C GLU A 160 29.46 30.18 19.54
N ASN A 161 28.20 29.83 19.86
CA ASN A 161 27.63 28.51 19.63
C ASN A 161 26.18 28.62 19.13
N PRO A 162 25.96 28.77 17.81
CA PRO A 162 24.60 28.82 17.27
C PRO A 162 23.90 27.49 17.56
N ARG A 163 22.74 27.57 18.22
CA ARG A 163 21.94 26.39 18.54
C ARG A 163 21.40 25.80 17.25
N LYS A 164 21.28 24.48 17.17
CA LYS A 164 20.56 23.82 16.09
C LYS A 164 19.07 23.70 16.43
N ILE A 165 18.23 23.46 15.42
CA ILE A 165 16.79 23.18 15.62
C ILE A 165 16.60 22.00 16.58
N GLU A 166 17.44 20.98 16.42
CA GLU A 166 17.42 19.76 17.20
C GLU A 166 17.79 20.00 18.68
N ASP A 167 18.61 21.02 18.97
CA ASP A 167 18.97 21.42 20.34
C ASP A 167 17.79 22.08 21.06
N LEU A 168 17.05 22.94 20.35
CA LEU A 168 15.84 23.58 20.88
C LEU A 168 14.74 22.54 21.16
N GLN A 169 14.61 21.55 20.26
CA GLN A 169 13.68 20.44 20.43
C GLN A 169 14.04 19.59 21.65
N GLU A 170 15.29 19.16 21.76
CA GLU A 170 15.80 18.40 22.91
C GLU A 170 15.51 19.13 24.22
N ARG A 171 15.80 20.43 24.28
CA ARG A 171 15.54 21.23 25.49
C ARG A 171 14.06 21.30 25.84
N TYR A 172 13.18 21.54 24.86
CA TYR A 172 11.75 21.60 25.11
C TYR A 172 11.18 20.27 25.64
N TYR A 173 11.54 19.16 25.00
CA TYR A 173 11.07 17.84 25.39
C TYR A 173 11.62 17.43 26.77
N TYR A 174 12.89 17.73 27.05
CA TYR A 174 13.50 17.54 28.36
C TYR A 174 12.75 18.31 29.47
N VAL A 175 12.47 19.61 29.25
CA VAL A 175 11.74 20.44 30.21
C VAL A 175 10.34 19.89 30.44
N ARG A 176 9.63 19.50 29.38
CA ARG A 176 8.29 18.94 29.48
C ARG A 176 8.26 17.60 30.22
N GLN A 177 9.27 16.76 30.01
CA GLN A 177 9.47 15.51 30.73
C GLN A 177 9.70 15.77 32.22
N LYS A 178 10.60 16.70 32.58
CA LYS A 178 10.87 17.08 33.97
C LYS A 178 9.66 17.68 34.67
N LEU A 179 8.91 18.54 34.00
CA LEU A 179 7.67 19.09 34.54
C LEU A 179 6.62 17.99 34.78
N LEU A 180 6.55 16.96 33.93
CA LEU A 180 5.67 15.82 34.11
C LEU A 180 6.12 14.92 35.27
N GLU A 181 7.43 14.68 35.41
CA GLU A 181 8.01 13.98 36.56
C GLU A 181 7.69 14.70 37.87
N MET A 182 7.84 16.03 37.93
CA MET A 182 7.52 16.80 39.14
C MET A 182 6.04 16.72 39.50
N LYS A 183 5.13 16.83 38.52
CA LYS A 183 3.69 16.69 38.75
C LYS A 183 3.27 15.31 39.23
N THR A 184 4.05 14.28 38.91
CA THR A 184 3.78 12.88 39.25
C THR A 184 4.58 12.39 40.46
N THR A 185 5.59 13.14 40.91
CA THR A 185 6.41 12.82 42.10
C THR A 185 5.55 12.95 43.37
N GLY A 186 4.78 11.90 43.68
CA GLY A 186 3.81 11.89 44.78
C GLY A 186 2.56 11.06 44.50
N SER A 187 2.30 10.67 43.25
CA SER A 187 1.17 9.82 42.86
C SER A 187 1.63 8.71 41.90
N ALA A 188 0.88 7.61 41.84
CA ALA A 188 1.16 6.55 40.87
C ALA A 188 0.90 7.08 39.44
N TRP A 189 1.81 6.77 38.52
CA TRP A 189 1.67 7.14 37.11
C TRP A 189 0.39 6.54 36.52
N THR A 190 -0.43 7.38 35.92
CA THR A 190 -1.59 6.93 35.14
C THR A 190 -1.11 6.34 33.80
N ALA A 191 -1.82 5.37 33.23
CA ALA A 191 -1.43 4.76 31.95
C ALA A 191 -1.21 5.81 30.82
N ASP A 192 -2.06 6.83 30.78
CA ASP A 192 -1.95 7.93 29.81
C ASP A 192 -0.72 8.81 30.06
N GLN A 193 -0.39 9.07 31.33
CA GLN A 193 0.80 9.85 31.72
C GLN A 193 2.09 9.11 31.35
N LEU A 194 2.12 7.80 31.55
CA LEU A 194 3.26 6.97 31.17
C LEU A 194 3.43 6.90 29.64
N SER A 195 2.33 6.80 28.90
CA SER A 195 2.36 6.88 27.43
C SER A 195 2.89 8.23 26.96
N LEU A 196 2.43 9.32 27.56
CA LEU A 196 2.90 10.67 27.24
C LEU A 196 4.38 10.85 27.58
N TYR A 197 4.83 10.33 28.72
CA TYR A 197 6.24 10.36 29.13
C TYR A 197 7.14 9.67 28.09
N ASN A 198 6.73 8.48 27.62
CA ASN A 198 7.49 7.77 26.58
C ASN A 198 7.46 8.50 25.22
N GLN A 199 6.41 9.27 24.92
CA GLN A 199 6.33 10.09 23.71
C GLN A 199 7.17 11.38 23.81
N LEU A 200 7.50 11.81 25.03
CA LEU A 200 8.36 12.96 25.29
C LEU A 200 9.84 12.63 25.20
N ASP A 201 10.20 11.35 25.08
CA ASP A 201 11.58 10.95 24.84
C ASP A 201 12.03 11.35 23.42
N TYR A 202 12.93 12.33 23.36
CA TYR A 202 13.43 12.88 22.11
C TYR A 202 14.89 12.46 21.86
N PRO A 203 15.14 11.47 20.99
CA PRO A 203 16.50 11.02 20.66
C PRO A 203 17.14 11.93 19.60
N LYS A 204 17.85 12.96 20.05
CA LYS A 204 18.54 13.94 19.19
C LYS A 204 19.46 13.31 18.14
N GLU A 205 20.31 12.37 18.53
CA GLU A 205 21.27 11.72 17.62
C GLU A 205 20.57 11.00 16.45
N LYS A 206 19.44 10.34 16.74
CA LYS A 206 18.65 9.65 15.72
C LYS A 206 18.00 10.63 14.76
N GLU A 207 17.56 11.79 15.25
CA GLU A 207 16.96 12.81 14.40
C GLU A 207 18.00 13.46 13.47
N ILE A 208 19.21 13.73 13.98
CA ILE A 208 20.34 14.21 13.18
C ILE A 208 20.68 13.18 12.08
N ALA A 209 20.86 11.91 12.46
CA ALA A 209 21.15 10.85 11.48
C ALA A 209 20.03 10.68 10.45
N ARG A 210 18.76 10.81 10.87
CA ARG A 210 17.60 10.78 9.98
C ARG A 210 17.62 11.94 8.98
N LYS A 211 17.96 13.13 9.44
CA LYS A 211 18.07 14.34 8.60
C LYS A 211 19.20 14.22 7.60
N GLU A 212 20.38 13.79 8.05
CA GLU A 212 21.54 13.52 7.17
C GLU A 212 21.21 12.45 6.11
N TYR A 213 20.50 11.38 6.49
CA TYR A 213 20.03 10.38 5.54
C TYR A 213 19.07 10.94 4.49
N LEU A 214 18.12 11.79 4.92
CA LEU A 214 17.17 12.44 4.00
C LEU A 214 17.84 13.45 3.09
N GLU A 215 18.81 14.21 3.60
CA GLU A 215 19.63 15.13 2.82
C GLU A 215 20.45 14.36 1.78
N GLY A 216 21.06 13.24 2.19
CA GLY A 216 21.71 12.31 1.29
C GLY A 216 20.76 11.82 0.20
N LEU A 217 19.53 11.40 0.55
CA LEU A 217 18.50 10.97 -0.40
C LEU A 217 18.07 12.09 -1.36
N MET A 218 17.98 13.33 -0.87
CA MET A 218 17.60 14.49 -1.68
C MET A 218 18.69 14.83 -2.71
N HIS A 219 19.96 14.67 -2.35
CA HIS A 219 21.10 14.95 -3.20
C HIS A 219 21.53 13.78 -4.10
N ARG A 220 20.87 12.61 -4.01
CA ARG A 220 21.20 11.46 -4.88
C ARG A 220 21.08 11.82 -6.35
N THR A 221 22.15 11.57 -7.07
CA THR A 221 22.16 11.72 -8.53
C THR A 221 21.49 10.51 -9.18
N PRO A 222 20.88 10.66 -10.37
CA PRO A 222 20.32 9.53 -11.09
C PRO A 222 21.36 8.44 -11.46
N ALA A 223 22.64 8.80 -11.56
CA ALA A 223 23.72 7.86 -11.83
C ALA A 223 23.99 6.94 -10.62
N GLU A 224 24.09 7.52 -9.43
CA GLU A 224 24.25 6.77 -8.18
C GLU A 224 23.08 5.81 -7.95
N VAL A 225 21.85 6.21 -8.26
CA VAL A 225 20.67 5.32 -8.15
C VAL A 225 20.81 4.11 -9.07
N THR A 226 21.23 4.30 -10.33
CA THR A 226 21.42 3.16 -11.26
C THR A 226 22.56 2.23 -10.83
N GLU A 227 23.61 2.78 -10.23
CA GLU A 227 24.72 2.00 -9.69
C GLU A 227 24.29 1.20 -8.46
N GLU A 228 23.58 1.81 -7.51
CA GLU A 228 23.00 1.12 -6.35
C GLU A 228 22.05 -0.01 -6.77
N GLU A 229 21.20 0.22 -7.78
CA GLU A 229 20.32 -0.82 -8.33
C GLU A 229 21.12 -1.97 -8.97
N ALA A 230 22.21 -1.66 -9.69
CA ALA A 230 23.10 -2.67 -10.25
C ALA A 230 23.79 -3.49 -9.15
N LEU A 231 24.32 -2.83 -8.11
CA LEU A 231 24.94 -3.46 -6.96
C LEU A 231 23.96 -4.34 -6.19
N LEU A 232 22.70 -3.93 -6.04
CA LEU A 232 21.67 -4.74 -5.39
C LEU A 232 21.37 -6.00 -6.20
N VAL A 233 21.30 -5.89 -7.53
CA VAL A 233 21.15 -7.04 -8.43
C VAL A 233 22.35 -7.99 -8.30
N GLU A 234 23.56 -7.47 -8.21
CA GLU A 234 24.78 -8.26 -8.01
C GLU A 234 24.81 -8.94 -6.63
N ALA A 235 24.52 -8.20 -5.56
CA ALA A 235 24.44 -8.74 -4.20
C ALA A 235 23.42 -9.89 -4.13
N ARG A 236 22.25 -9.72 -4.76
CA ARG A 236 21.23 -10.78 -4.81
C ARG A 236 21.67 -12.00 -5.62
N LYS A 237 22.46 -11.81 -6.69
CA LYS A 237 23.07 -12.91 -7.43
C LYS A 237 24.09 -13.65 -6.56
N LEU A 238 24.92 -12.93 -5.81
CA LEU A 238 25.88 -13.52 -4.87
C LEU A 238 25.18 -14.29 -3.75
N GLU A 239 24.13 -13.73 -3.17
CA GLU A 239 23.34 -14.39 -2.13
C GLU A 239 22.71 -15.70 -2.66
N ALA A 240 22.14 -15.66 -3.87
CA ALA A 240 21.60 -16.85 -4.52
C ALA A 240 22.69 -17.90 -4.84
N ALA A 241 23.89 -17.47 -5.26
CA ALA A 241 25.02 -18.35 -5.50
C ALA A 241 25.55 -18.97 -4.20
N MET A 242 25.67 -18.19 -3.12
CA MET A 242 26.03 -18.68 -1.79
C MET A 242 25.04 -19.72 -1.29
N LYS A 243 23.75 -19.47 -1.47
CA LYS A 243 22.71 -20.43 -1.10
C LYS A 243 22.83 -21.74 -1.89
N ARG A 244 23.04 -21.67 -3.21
CA ARG A 244 23.26 -22.87 -4.04
C ARG A 244 24.51 -23.65 -3.61
N MET A 245 25.63 -22.98 -3.38
CA MET A 245 26.84 -23.67 -2.90
C MET A 245 26.64 -24.29 -1.52
N ASN A 246 25.85 -23.66 -0.65
CA ASN A 246 25.53 -24.24 0.65
C ASN A 246 24.64 -25.49 0.51
N GLU A 247 23.63 -25.45 -0.38
CA GLU A 247 22.79 -26.61 -0.71
C GLU A 247 23.63 -27.75 -1.32
N GLU A 248 24.54 -27.46 -2.25
CA GLU A 248 25.47 -28.43 -2.84
C GLU A 248 26.41 -29.02 -1.78
N ARG A 249 26.93 -28.18 -0.87
CA ARG A 249 27.76 -28.63 0.25
C ARG A 249 26.97 -29.54 1.19
N GLU A 250 25.74 -29.21 1.53
CA GLU A 250 24.86 -30.03 2.36
C GLU A 250 24.55 -31.38 1.67
N GLU A 251 24.33 -31.37 0.36
CA GLU A 251 24.13 -32.60 -0.43
C GLU A 251 25.39 -33.48 -0.45
N LEU A 252 26.56 -32.88 -0.65
CA LEU A 252 27.84 -33.61 -0.60
C LEU A 252 28.11 -34.19 0.77
N LEU A 253 27.86 -33.43 1.84
CA LEU A 253 27.97 -33.93 3.21
C LEU A 253 26.99 -35.07 3.45
N ARG A 254 25.75 -34.96 2.97
CA ARG A 254 24.76 -36.03 3.10
C ARG A 254 25.15 -37.28 2.29
N LEU A 255 25.80 -37.12 1.14
CA LEU A 255 26.30 -38.22 0.33
C LEU A 255 27.52 -38.89 0.99
N LEU A 256 28.41 -38.09 1.59
CA LEU A 256 29.57 -38.56 2.33
C LEU A 256 29.16 -39.29 3.62
N ASP A 257 28.12 -38.79 4.29
CA ASP A 257 27.50 -39.37 5.48
C ASP A 257 26.49 -40.48 5.13
N SER A 258 26.44 -40.89 3.86
CA SER A 258 25.66 -42.05 3.45
C SER A 258 26.21 -43.28 4.18
N PRO A 259 25.36 -44.11 4.80
CA PRO A 259 25.82 -45.20 5.65
C PRO A 259 26.76 -46.14 4.87
N GLU A 260 27.95 -46.38 5.41
CA GLU A 260 28.81 -47.47 4.94
C GLU A 260 27.96 -48.75 4.89
N ALA A 261 28.10 -49.52 3.80
CA ALA A 261 27.27 -50.68 3.55
C ALA A 261 27.41 -51.69 4.71
N ALA A 262 26.42 -51.70 5.61
CA ALA A 262 26.35 -52.61 6.74
C ALA A 262 25.95 -54.03 6.27
N GLY A 263 26.84 -54.69 5.54
CA GLY A 263 26.67 -56.08 5.18
C GLY A 263 27.46 -56.53 3.97
N SER A 264 28.00 -57.75 4.06
CA SER A 264 28.62 -58.44 2.94
C SER A 264 27.63 -58.65 1.79
N ILE A 265 28.08 -58.34 0.58
CA ILE A 265 27.35 -58.49 -0.69
C ILE A 265 26.92 -59.93 -0.98
N ALA A 266 27.53 -60.91 -0.29
CA ALA A 266 27.23 -62.33 -0.38
C ALA A 266 25.79 -62.68 -0.01
N LYS A 267 25.09 -61.84 0.78
CA LYS A 267 23.66 -62.07 1.11
C LYS A 267 22.73 -61.85 -0.09
N TYR A 268 23.21 -61.16 -1.12
CA TYR A 268 22.45 -60.82 -2.33
C TYR A 268 22.93 -61.58 -3.57
N SER A 269 23.93 -62.45 -3.46
CA SER A 269 24.41 -63.25 -4.59
C SER A 269 23.49 -64.43 -4.94
N THR A 270 22.63 -64.84 -4.00
CA THR A 270 21.62 -65.88 -4.23
C THR A 270 20.38 -65.26 -4.86
N SER A 271 19.73 -65.95 -5.79
CA SER A 271 18.49 -65.49 -6.47
C SER A 271 17.39 -65.04 -5.50
N GLN A 272 17.27 -65.69 -4.34
CA GLN A 272 16.34 -65.29 -3.28
C GLN A 272 16.71 -63.96 -2.61
N GLY A 273 18.01 -63.68 -2.45
CA GLY A 273 18.53 -62.42 -1.93
C GLY A 273 18.30 -61.25 -2.90
N VAL A 274 18.33 -61.49 -4.21
CA VAL A 274 18.01 -60.47 -5.22
C VAL A 274 16.52 -60.11 -5.18
N THR A 275 15.63 -61.08 -5.01
CA THR A 275 14.18 -60.81 -4.88
C THR A 275 13.82 -60.03 -3.61
N THR A 276 14.48 -60.29 -2.48
CA THR A 276 14.25 -59.51 -1.24
C THR A 276 14.81 -58.09 -1.37
N LEU A 277 15.92 -57.90 -2.07
CA LEU A 277 16.46 -56.57 -2.37
C LEU A 277 15.56 -55.78 -3.32
N ALA A 278 15.03 -56.42 -4.37
CA ALA A 278 14.09 -55.79 -5.30
C ALA A 278 12.79 -55.36 -4.60
N ALA A 279 12.27 -56.19 -3.68
CA ALA A 279 11.09 -55.85 -2.88
C ALA A 279 11.36 -54.65 -1.95
N ASN A 280 12.52 -54.61 -1.28
CA ASN A 280 12.92 -53.48 -0.44
C ASN A 280 13.11 -52.18 -1.25
N LEU A 281 13.70 -52.26 -2.45
CA LEU A 281 13.90 -51.09 -3.31
C LEU A 281 12.58 -50.53 -3.84
N MET A 282 11.61 -51.39 -4.18
CA MET A 282 10.26 -50.97 -4.56
C MET A 282 9.52 -50.28 -3.40
N GLN A 283 9.67 -50.75 -2.17
CA GLN A 283 9.08 -50.10 -0.98
C GLN A 283 9.76 -48.76 -0.67
N GLN A 284 11.08 -48.66 -0.84
CA GLN A 284 11.83 -47.42 -0.62
C GLN A 284 11.50 -46.34 -1.69
N GLY A 285 11.24 -46.76 -2.93
CA GLY A 285 10.78 -45.88 -4.02
C GLY A 285 9.39 -45.27 -3.78
N GLN A 286 8.49 -45.98 -3.10
CA GLN A 286 7.18 -45.43 -2.73
C GLN A 286 7.28 -44.41 -1.58
N ASN A 287 8.19 -44.62 -0.62
CA ASN A 287 8.39 -43.70 0.50
C ASN A 287 9.09 -42.39 0.09
N LYS A 288 9.94 -42.40 -0.96
CA LYS A 288 10.54 -41.16 -1.51
C LYS A 288 9.53 -40.29 -2.28
N LYS A 289 8.57 -40.89 -2.99
CA LYS A 289 7.53 -40.13 -3.71
C LYS A 289 6.57 -39.39 -2.77
N LYS A 290 6.31 -39.91 -1.57
CA LYS A 290 5.45 -39.25 -0.57
C LYS A 290 6.09 -38.04 0.13
N LYS A 291 7.40 -37.84 0.02
CA LYS A 291 8.13 -36.77 0.73
C LYS A 291 8.43 -35.53 -0.13
N VAL A 292 8.14 -35.56 -1.44
CA VAL A 292 8.43 -34.44 -2.37
C VAL A 292 7.19 -33.55 -2.65
N GLU A 293 5.98 -33.98 -2.28
CA GLU A 293 4.72 -33.24 -2.54
C GLU A 293 4.26 -32.29 -1.41
N SER A 294 5.05 -32.09 -0.35
CA SER A 294 4.63 -31.27 0.82
C SER A 294 5.58 -30.13 1.16
N THR A 295 6.08 -29.41 0.15
CA THR A 295 6.68 -28.07 0.34
C THR A 295 6.19 -27.09 -0.73
N ALA A 296 4.87 -26.89 -0.80
CA ALA A 296 4.30 -25.67 -1.35
C ALA A 296 4.29 -24.62 -0.24
N ALA A 297 5.15 -23.61 -0.36
CA ALA A 297 5.22 -22.47 0.54
C ALA A 297 3.86 -21.73 0.60
N PRO A 298 3.40 -21.28 1.78
CA PRO A 298 2.24 -20.41 1.86
C PRO A 298 2.60 -19.06 1.25
N ALA A 299 1.83 -18.65 0.23
CA ALA A 299 1.90 -17.32 -0.33
C ALA A 299 1.54 -16.31 0.76
N ALA A 300 2.53 -15.54 1.21
CA ALA A 300 2.33 -14.39 2.07
C ALA A 300 1.51 -13.35 1.30
N GLU A 301 0.24 -13.19 1.67
CA GLU A 301 -0.57 -12.05 1.31
C GLU A 301 0.05 -10.78 1.90
N ARG A 302 0.60 -9.94 1.04
CA ARG A 302 0.95 -8.56 1.41
C ARG A 302 -0.35 -7.75 1.54
N PRO A 303 -0.50 -6.91 2.57
CA PRO A 303 -1.65 -6.03 2.68
C PRO A 303 -1.62 -5.03 1.52
N GLN A 304 -2.74 -4.95 0.79
CA GLN A 304 -2.98 -3.89 -0.18
C GLN A 304 -3.11 -2.57 0.56
N ALA A 305 -2.01 -1.83 0.67
CA ALA A 305 -2.06 -0.41 0.94
C ALA A 305 -2.81 0.26 -0.22
N SER A 306 -3.90 0.93 0.13
CA SER A 306 -4.66 1.80 -0.75
C SER A 306 -3.74 2.76 -1.50
N VAL A 307 -3.61 2.58 -2.81
CA VAL A 307 -2.92 3.52 -3.70
C VAL A 307 -3.84 4.72 -3.96
N ALA A 308 -4.10 5.48 -2.92
CA ALA A 308 -4.53 6.86 -3.02
C ALA A 308 -3.30 7.71 -2.70
N PHE A 309 -2.42 7.92 -3.68
CA PHE A 309 -1.44 9.03 -3.79
C PHE A 309 -0.42 8.74 -4.90
N ILE A 310 -0.87 8.72 -6.16
CA ILE A 310 0.02 9.07 -7.30
C ILE A 310 -0.75 10.04 -8.20
N ARG A 311 -0.81 11.29 -7.76
CA ARG A 311 -0.90 12.45 -8.67
C ARG A 311 0.41 13.23 -8.67
N LYS A 312 1.54 12.54 -8.48
CA LYS A 312 2.82 13.05 -8.95
C LYS A 312 2.80 12.78 -10.46
N LYS A 313 2.85 13.82 -11.29
CA LYS A 313 2.95 13.66 -12.74
C LYS A 313 4.23 12.86 -13.01
N ILE A 314 4.08 11.58 -13.35
CA ILE A 314 5.18 10.72 -13.76
C ILE A 314 5.86 11.40 -14.94
N SER A 315 7.19 11.43 -14.98
CA SER A 315 7.91 12.12 -16.04
C SER A 315 7.67 11.39 -17.38
N ALA A 316 7.67 12.13 -18.49
CA ALA A 316 7.47 11.55 -19.82
C ALA A 316 8.47 10.43 -20.16
N ARG A 317 9.65 10.44 -19.53
CA ARG A 317 10.68 9.40 -19.67
C ARG A 317 10.28 8.10 -18.97
N GLU A 318 9.73 8.20 -17.76
CA GLU A 318 9.25 7.07 -16.97
C GLU A 318 7.97 6.48 -17.57
N GLU A 319 7.04 7.32 -18.06
CA GLU A 319 5.85 6.85 -18.78
C GLU A 319 6.22 5.99 -19.99
N ALA A 320 7.27 6.38 -20.72
CA ALA A 320 7.77 5.64 -21.87
C ALA A 320 8.50 4.34 -21.49
N ALA A 321 9.21 4.31 -20.37
CA ALA A 321 9.93 3.11 -19.91
C ALA A 321 8.97 2.03 -19.38
N TYR A 322 7.96 2.43 -18.60
CA TYR A 322 6.95 1.53 -18.04
C TYR A 322 5.79 1.25 -19.00
N GLY A 323 5.72 1.96 -20.14
CA GLY A 323 4.68 1.78 -21.16
C GLY A 323 3.28 2.12 -20.62
N ILE A 324 3.20 3.15 -19.77
CA ILE A 324 1.98 3.63 -19.15
C ILE A 324 1.29 4.55 -20.16
N SER A 325 0.10 4.15 -20.62
CA SER A 325 -0.70 4.97 -21.55
C SER A 325 -2.03 5.35 -20.92
N TRP A 326 -2.34 6.65 -20.85
CA TRP A 326 -3.61 7.18 -20.38
C TRP A 326 -4.67 7.07 -21.48
N LYS A 327 -5.17 5.85 -21.74
CA LYS A 327 -6.27 5.64 -22.69
C LYS A 327 -7.61 5.87 -21.99
N GLU A 328 -8.49 6.63 -22.63
CA GLU A 328 -9.80 7.04 -22.11
C GLU A 328 -10.77 5.86 -21.85
N LYS A 329 -10.50 4.67 -22.42
CA LYS A 329 -11.29 3.45 -22.24
C LYS A 329 -10.38 2.24 -22.03
N LEU A 330 -10.16 1.87 -20.77
CA LEU A 330 -9.53 0.60 -20.40
C LEU A 330 -10.62 -0.40 -20.05
N HIS A 331 -10.55 -1.60 -20.63
CA HIS A 331 -11.35 -2.71 -20.14
C HIS A 331 -10.86 -3.11 -18.75
N PRO A 332 -11.75 -3.29 -17.75
CA PRO A 332 -11.35 -3.71 -16.41
C PRO A 332 -10.71 -5.11 -16.46
N GLY A 333 -9.60 -5.27 -15.75
CA GLY A 333 -8.84 -6.53 -15.65
C GLY A 333 -7.36 -6.39 -16.00
N ILE A 334 -6.55 -7.30 -15.46
CA ILE A 334 -5.12 -7.43 -15.76
C ILE A 334 -5.00 -8.34 -16.99
N GLN A 335 -4.45 -7.80 -18.09
CA GLN A 335 -4.25 -8.55 -19.32
C GLN A 335 -2.81 -8.36 -19.79
N LEU A 336 -2.15 -9.44 -20.19
CA LEU A 336 -0.82 -9.37 -20.78
C LEU A 336 -0.90 -8.57 -22.10
N ARG A 337 0.08 -7.70 -22.32
CA ARG A 337 0.19 -6.91 -23.56
C ARG A 337 0.24 -7.80 -24.80
N SER A 338 0.85 -8.97 -24.68
CA SER A 338 0.90 -10.01 -25.72
C SER A 338 -0.45 -10.66 -26.05
N ALA A 339 -1.48 -10.44 -25.24
CA ALA A 339 -2.85 -10.94 -25.46
C ALA A 339 -3.74 -9.92 -26.20
N LYS A 340 -3.28 -8.68 -26.43
CA LYS A 340 -4.06 -7.60 -27.06
C LYS A 340 -3.77 -7.38 -28.56
N PHE A 341 -3.09 -8.30 -29.22
CA PHE A 341 -2.87 -8.17 -30.66
C PHE A 341 -4.18 -8.30 -31.44
N PRO A 342 -4.40 -7.51 -32.51
CA PRO A 342 -5.58 -7.64 -33.35
C PRO A 342 -5.73 -9.06 -33.88
N THR A 343 -6.90 -9.66 -33.66
CA THR A 343 -7.26 -10.94 -34.25
C THR A 343 -8.06 -10.70 -35.51
N PHE A 344 -7.75 -11.44 -36.58
CA PHE A 344 -8.44 -11.33 -37.86
C PHE A 344 -9.25 -12.60 -38.11
N LYS A 345 -10.11 -12.59 -39.12
CA LYS A 345 -10.78 -13.81 -39.58
C LYS A 345 -9.71 -14.85 -39.99
N ALA A 346 -9.94 -16.11 -39.68
CA ALA A 346 -8.96 -17.20 -39.84
C ALA A 346 -8.28 -17.21 -41.23
N SER A 347 -9.05 -16.97 -42.29
CA SER A 347 -8.55 -16.92 -43.68
C SER A 347 -7.58 -15.75 -43.95
N VAL A 348 -7.80 -14.61 -43.32
CA VAL A 348 -6.91 -13.43 -43.44
C VAL A 348 -5.68 -13.64 -42.55
N GLN A 349 -5.87 -14.21 -41.36
CA GLN A 349 -4.81 -14.44 -40.41
C GLN A 349 -3.75 -15.43 -40.93
N GLN A 350 -4.15 -16.47 -41.67
CA GLN A 350 -3.19 -17.36 -42.34
C GLN A 350 -2.34 -16.64 -43.40
N LYS A 351 -2.95 -15.74 -44.19
CA LYS A 351 -2.22 -14.94 -45.19
C LYS A 351 -1.26 -13.96 -44.55
N VAL A 352 -1.68 -13.31 -43.47
CA VAL A 352 -0.81 -12.43 -42.67
C VAL A 352 0.37 -13.22 -42.09
N ASN A 353 0.14 -14.41 -41.55
CA ASN A 353 1.22 -15.25 -41.03
C ASN A 353 2.21 -15.70 -42.12
N SER A 354 1.72 -15.99 -43.33
CA SER A 354 2.59 -16.32 -44.48
C SER A 354 3.49 -15.14 -44.84
N ILE A 355 2.93 -13.92 -44.93
CA ILE A 355 3.69 -12.70 -45.25
C ILE A 355 4.68 -12.36 -44.13
N LEU A 356 4.30 -12.54 -42.87
CA LEU A 356 5.23 -12.38 -41.75
C LEU A 356 6.39 -13.39 -41.83
N GLY A 357 6.11 -14.63 -42.23
CA GLY A 357 7.14 -15.64 -42.50
C GLY A 357 8.08 -15.25 -43.65
N GLU A 358 7.54 -14.71 -44.75
CA GLU A 358 8.34 -14.18 -45.87
C GLU A 358 9.23 -13.00 -45.46
N LEU A 359 8.75 -12.15 -44.55
CA LEU A 359 9.52 -11.04 -43.97
C LEU A 359 10.53 -11.50 -42.89
N GLY A 360 10.60 -12.79 -42.58
CA GLY A 360 11.47 -13.34 -41.54
C GLY A 360 11.05 -12.93 -40.12
N LEU A 361 9.81 -12.49 -39.93
CA LEU A 361 9.29 -12.02 -38.65
C LEU A 361 8.49 -13.13 -37.95
N PRO A 362 8.66 -13.30 -36.63
CA PRO A 362 7.86 -14.27 -35.88
C PRO A 362 6.39 -13.81 -35.78
N ILE A 363 5.46 -14.78 -35.74
CA ILE A 363 4.00 -14.55 -35.62
C ILE A 363 3.67 -13.70 -34.38
N ARG A 364 4.51 -13.78 -33.35
CA ARG A 364 4.45 -12.94 -32.15
C ARG A 364 5.83 -12.34 -31.89
N PRO A 365 5.93 -11.06 -31.47
CA PRO A 365 7.20 -10.47 -31.09
C PRO A 365 7.83 -11.24 -29.93
N VAL A 366 9.14 -11.50 -30.02
CA VAL A 366 9.92 -12.19 -28.96
C VAL A 366 9.92 -11.39 -27.66
N ILE A 367 9.95 -10.05 -27.76
CA ILE A 367 9.90 -9.14 -26.62
C ILE A 367 8.75 -8.14 -26.82
N PRO A 368 7.59 -8.35 -26.16
CA PRO A 368 6.41 -7.49 -26.29
C PRO A 368 6.54 -6.17 -25.50
N THR A 369 7.50 -5.30 -25.86
CA THR A 369 7.55 -3.92 -25.33
C THR A 369 6.48 -3.05 -25.96
N ASP A 370 6.06 -1.97 -25.30
CA ASP A 370 5.00 -1.06 -25.79
C ASP A 370 5.27 -0.56 -27.23
N ARG A 371 6.47 -0.04 -27.47
CA ARG A 371 6.91 0.46 -28.79
C ARG A 371 6.90 -0.63 -29.87
N VAL A 372 7.40 -1.82 -29.54
CA VAL A 372 7.44 -2.96 -30.48
C VAL A 372 6.03 -3.43 -30.78
N THR A 373 5.15 -3.53 -29.77
CA THR A 373 3.76 -3.93 -29.99
C THR A 373 2.99 -2.93 -30.86
N MET A 374 3.20 -1.63 -30.66
CA MET A 374 2.56 -0.59 -31.48
C MET A 374 3.04 -0.65 -32.93
N LYS A 375 4.35 -0.81 -33.18
CA LYS A 375 4.90 -0.94 -34.53
C LYS A 375 4.46 -2.22 -35.21
N PHE A 376 4.39 -3.32 -34.46
CA PHE A 376 3.89 -4.61 -34.96
C PHE A 376 2.40 -4.51 -35.31
N GLU A 377 1.59 -3.83 -34.51
CA GLU A 377 0.18 -3.57 -34.82
C GLU A 377 0.01 -2.73 -36.09
N GLN A 378 0.81 -1.67 -36.26
CA GLN A 378 0.86 -0.86 -37.49
C GLN A 378 1.23 -1.72 -38.71
N LEU A 379 2.25 -2.57 -38.59
CA LEU A 379 2.69 -3.47 -39.65
C LEU A 379 1.57 -4.44 -40.04
N VAL A 380 0.95 -5.12 -39.07
CA VAL A 380 -0.12 -6.09 -39.33
C VAL A 380 -1.33 -5.42 -40.00
N ASN A 381 -1.73 -4.22 -39.55
CA ASN A 381 -2.80 -3.45 -40.20
C ASN A 381 -2.43 -3.05 -41.64
N SER A 382 -1.18 -2.66 -41.88
CA SER A 382 -0.71 -2.34 -43.24
C SER A 382 -0.73 -3.54 -44.18
N ILE A 383 -0.35 -4.73 -43.69
CA ILE A 383 -0.40 -5.99 -44.45
C ILE A 383 -1.86 -6.30 -44.83
N VAL A 384 -2.80 -6.13 -43.90
CA VAL A 384 -4.22 -6.36 -44.17
C VAL A 384 -4.76 -5.39 -45.23
N MET A 385 -4.43 -4.10 -45.15
CA MET A 385 -4.82 -3.12 -46.17
C MET A 385 -4.24 -3.47 -47.55
N LEU A 386 -2.98 -3.90 -47.62
CA LEU A 386 -2.34 -4.30 -48.87
C LEU A 386 -2.95 -5.59 -49.45
N LEU A 387 -3.37 -6.53 -48.60
CA LEU A 387 -4.10 -7.73 -49.04
C LEU A 387 -5.45 -7.39 -49.66
N GLU A 388 -6.16 -6.40 -49.12
CA GLU A 388 -7.42 -5.91 -49.70
C GLU A 388 -7.17 -5.19 -51.03
N ALA A 389 -6.14 -4.34 -51.11
CA ALA A 389 -5.75 -3.67 -52.35
C ALA A 389 -5.34 -4.68 -53.45
N LYS A 390 -4.56 -5.71 -53.09
CA LYS A 390 -4.20 -6.80 -54.01
C LYS A 390 -5.44 -7.51 -54.55
N LYS A 391 -6.40 -7.83 -53.68
CA LYS A 391 -7.67 -8.46 -54.09
C LYS A 391 -8.46 -7.58 -55.06
N ALA A 392 -8.46 -6.26 -54.88
CA ALA A 392 -9.12 -5.33 -55.79
C ALA A 392 -8.42 -5.29 -57.15
N VAL A 393 -7.08 -5.26 -57.17
CA VAL A 393 -6.28 -5.29 -58.40
C VAL A 393 -6.48 -6.59 -59.17
N ASP A 394 -6.46 -7.74 -58.48
CA ASP A 394 -6.69 -9.05 -59.10
C ASP A 394 -8.09 -9.11 -59.74
N ARG A 395 -9.12 -8.56 -59.07
CA ARG A 395 -10.47 -8.45 -59.65
C ARG A 395 -10.47 -7.63 -60.95
N LEU A 396 -9.90 -6.42 -60.91
CA LEU A 396 -9.82 -5.56 -62.10
C LEU A 396 -9.04 -6.23 -63.24
N ASN A 397 -7.95 -6.92 -62.95
CA ASN A 397 -7.19 -7.66 -63.96
C ASN A 397 -8.01 -8.79 -64.58
N THR A 398 -8.81 -9.52 -63.80
CA THR A 398 -9.71 -10.56 -64.33
C THR A 398 -10.83 -9.97 -65.19
N GLU A 399 -11.38 -8.81 -64.82
CA GLU A 399 -12.37 -8.09 -65.63
C GLU A 399 -11.75 -7.61 -66.95
N ILE A 400 -10.53 -7.07 -66.93
CA ILE A 400 -9.81 -6.66 -68.14
C ILE A 400 -9.50 -7.86 -69.04
N ALA A 401 -9.07 -8.99 -68.48
CA ALA A 401 -8.74 -10.19 -69.23
C ALA A 401 -9.97 -10.86 -69.87
N THR A 402 -11.14 -10.70 -69.28
CA THR A 402 -12.42 -11.22 -69.82
C THR A 402 -13.13 -10.26 -70.76
N SER A 403 -12.73 -8.98 -70.76
CA SER A 403 -13.24 -7.94 -71.66
C SER A 403 -12.48 -7.84 -73.00
N LYS A 404 -11.42 -8.62 -73.20
CA LYS A 404 -10.75 -8.84 -74.49
C LYS A 404 -11.22 -10.15 -75.08
#